data_AF-E3FK14-F1
#
_entry.id   AF-E3FK14-F1
#
_cell.length_a   1.000
_cell.length_b   1.000
_cell.length_c   1.000
_cell.angle_alpha   90.00
_cell.angle_beta   90.00
_cell.angle_gamma   90.00
#
_symmetry.space_group_name_H-M   'P 1'
#
loop_
_entity.id
_entity.type
_entity.pdbx_description
1 polymer ?
#
loop_
_entity_poly.entity_id
_entity_poly.type
_entity_poly.pdbx_seq_one_letter_code
_entity_poly.pdbx_strand_id
1 'polypeptide(L)'
;MEFTSMKRLLLIAALMMGAPSCVNGNEGIMILGTTPVGPDCARLEDRPSLVRGSMELGAPDPAGVGPSFYTSFNIASVLASREDDTGALNDVYVDEIIFGYKVESDGSSESFDDVSIPISFYIPGSSSENFLILDLINGSAKEDVAGLDSGSTLFVSVKFKGKTSSGSSVQSNEVTYPILIIDKCSNPLVPGACAGPGQCS
;
A
#
# COMPACT_ATOMS: atom_id res chain seq x y z
N MET A 1 -18.03 44.68 -38.49
CA MET A 1 -16.61 44.60 -38.11
C MET A 1 -16.51 44.99 -36.66
N GLU A 2 -16.51 44.02 -35.75
CA GLU A 2 -16.07 44.21 -34.37
C GLU A 2 -15.40 42.90 -33.93
N PHE A 3 -14.08 42.94 -33.78
CA PHE A 3 -13.25 41.86 -33.25
C PHE A 3 -12.44 42.46 -32.10
N THR A 4 -13.04 42.54 -30.92
CA THR A 4 -12.38 43.04 -29.71
C THR A 4 -12.83 42.24 -28.48
N SER A 5 -12.69 40.91 -28.52
CA SER A 5 -12.77 40.10 -27.29
C SER A 5 -12.00 38.78 -27.41
N MET A 6 -10.75 38.83 -27.88
CA MET A 6 -9.85 37.65 -27.92
C MET A 6 -8.44 37.97 -27.40
N LYS A 7 -8.30 38.90 -26.45
CA LYS A 7 -6.98 39.26 -25.87
C LYS A 7 -6.86 39.07 -24.35
N ARG A 8 -7.91 38.56 -23.69
CA ARG A 8 -7.88 38.32 -22.22
C ARG A 8 -7.86 36.85 -21.80
N LEU A 9 -7.99 35.91 -22.74
CA LEU A 9 -8.02 34.48 -22.44
C LEU A 9 -6.65 33.77 -22.48
N LEU A 10 -5.59 34.44 -22.92
CA LEU A 10 -4.26 33.81 -23.05
C LEU A 10 -3.35 33.95 -21.82
N LEU A 11 -3.78 34.65 -20.76
CA LEU A 11 -2.91 34.92 -19.59
C LEU A 11 -3.21 34.07 -18.34
N ILE A 12 -4.26 33.24 -18.34
CA ILE A 12 -4.63 32.39 -17.18
C ILE A 12 -4.10 30.96 -17.32
N ALA A 13 -3.73 30.53 -18.54
CA ALA A 13 -3.20 29.19 -18.78
C ALA A 13 -1.73 28.99 -18.35
N ALA A 14 -1.03 30.05 -17.96
CA ALA A 14 0.41 30.00 -17.64
C ALA A 14 0.74 29.71 -16.17
N LEU A 15 -0.25 29.60 -15.27
CA LEU A 15 -0.02 29.31 -13.84
C LEU A 15 -0.38 27.87 -13.41
N MET A 16 -0.80 27.00 -14.33
CA MET A 16 -1.06 25.58 -14.04
C MET A 16 0.13 24.67 -14.38
N MET A 17 1.26 25.23 -14.80
CA MET A 17 2.57 24.57 -14.63
C MET A 17 3.02 24.74 -13.18
N GLY A 18 2.18 24.27 -12.26
CA GLY A 18 2.69 23.80 -10.98
C GLY A 18 3.65 22.68 -11.35
N ALA A 19 4.95 22.97 -11.29
CA ALA A 19 5.94 21.92 -11.16
C ALA A 19 5.34 20.91 -10.18
N PRO A 20 5.37 19.59 -10.43
CA PRO A 20 5.28 18.68 -9.31
C PRO A 20 6.38 19.18 -8.39
N SER A 21 6.01 19.85 -7.31
CA SER A 21 6.85 19.92 -6.14
C SER A 21 6.94 18.46 -5.77
N CYS A 22 7.94 17.78 -6.35
CA CYS A 22 8.44 16.53 -5.85
C CYS A 22 8.70 16.90 -4.40
N VAL A 23 7.75 16.54 -3.54
CA VAL A 23 7.97 16.56 -2.11
C VAL A 23 9.19 15.68 -2.02
N ASN A 24 10.34 16.32 -1.80
CA ASN A 24 11.61 15.65 -1.73
C ASN A 24 11.60 14.96 -0.37
N GLY A 25 10.71 13.99 -0.22
CA GLY A 25 10.77 13.00 0.83
C GLY A 25 12.10 12.30 0.66
N ASN A 26 12.70 11.87 1.76
CA ASN A 26 13.86 11.02 1.69
C ASN A 26 13.43 9.61 1.23
N GLU A 27 12.85 9.56 0.04
CA GLU A 27 12.27 8.38 -0.60
C GLU A 27 13.43 7.51 -1.05
N GLY A 28 13.97 6.70 -0.14
CA GLY A 28 14.97 5.69 -0.45
C GLY A 28 14.34 4.37 -0.91
N ILE A 29 13.04 4.22 -0.67
CA ILE A 29 12.24 3.03 -0.96
C ILE A 29 11.12 3.44 -1.90
N MET A 30 10.81 2.61 -2.89
CA MET A 30 9.67 2.81 -3.77
C MET A 30 8.79 1.57 -3.76
N ILE A 31 7.50 1.76 -3.47
CA ILE A 31 6.45 0.77 -3.65
C ILE A 31 5.96 0.89 -5.09
N LEU A 32 6.25 -0.13 -5.90
CA LEU A 32 6.00 -0.16 -7.34
C LEU A 32 4.56 -0.58 -7.70
N GLY A 33 3.93 -1.36 -6.83
CA GLY A 33 2.60 -1.89 -7.06
C GLY A 33 2.35 -3.17 -6.28
N THR A 34 1.18 -3.77 -6.47
CA THR A 34 0.71 -4.92 -5.69
C THR A 34 0.38 -6.11 -6.56
N THR A 35 0.56 -7.32 -6.04
CA THR A 35 0.15 -8.56 -6.72
C THR A 35 -0.71 -9.38 -5.76
N PRO A 36 -1.87 -9.91 -6.20
CA PRO A 36 -2.64 -10.84 -5.39
C PRO A 36 -1.80 -12.04 -4.96
N VAL A 37 -2.12 -12.59 -3.80
CA VAL A 37 -1.42 -13.73 -3.21
C VAL A 37 -2.36 -14.94 -3.20
N GLY A 38 -1.81 -16.10 -3.51
CA GLY A 38 -2.51 -17.38 -3.51
C GLY A 38 -2.62 -18.04 -2.14
N PRO A 39 -3.31 -19.18 -2.05
CA PRO A 39 -3.51 -19.93 -0.80
C PRO A 39 -2.20 -20.42 -0.16
N ASP A 40 -1.15 -20.58 -0.96
CA ASP A 40 0.18 -21.07 -0.60
C ASP A 40 1.16 -19.94 -0.25
N CYS A 41 0.68 -18.70 -0.06
CA CYS A 41 1.52 -17.51 0.02
C CYS A 41 2.37 -17.23 -1.23
N ALA A 42 2.08 -17.85 -2.37
CA ALA A 42 2.76 -17.51 -3.60
C ALA A 42 2.10 -16.30 -4.26
N ARG A 43 2.91 -15.45 -4.89
CA ARG A 43 2.39 -14.39 -5.75
C ARG A 43 1.72 -15.00 -6.97
N LEU A 44 0.54 -14.49 -7.31
CA LEU A 44 -0.17 -14.88 -8.54
C LEU A 44 0.28 -13.97 -9.68
N GLU A 45 1.50 -14.19 -10.18
CA GLU A 45 2.13 -13.36 -11.24
C GLU A 45 1.37 -13.38 -12.57
N ASP A 46 0.57 -14.41 -12.80
CA ASP A 46 -0.31 -14.57 -13.96
C ASP A 46 -1.60 -13.74 -13.87
N ARG A 47 -1.84 -13.09 -12.73
CA ARG A 47 -2.99 -12.22 -12.51
C ARG A 47 -2.59 -10.75 -12.66
N PRO A 48 -3.43 -9.93 -13.30
CA PRO A 48 -3.17 -8.49 -13.35
C PRO A 48 -3.03 -7.94 -11.93
N SER A 49 -2.04 -7.06 -11.72
CA SER A 49 -1.88 -6.27 -10.50
C SER A 49 -3.18 -5.55 -10.20
N LEU A 50 -4.01 -6.10 -9.32
CA LEU A 50 -5.25 -5.47 -8.90
C LEU A 50 -4.90 -4.34 -7.93
N VAL A 51 -5.32 -3.12 -8.28
CA VAL A 51 -5.24 -1.92 -7.43
C VAL A 51 -6.37 -1.89 -6.39
N ARG A 52 -7.14 -2.99 -6.24
CA ARG A 52 -8.24 -3.12 -5.28
C ARG A 52 -8.54 -4.59 -4.99
N GLY A 53 -9.11 -4.86 -3.83
CA GLY A 53 -9.63 -6.18 -3.45
C GLY A 53 -11.01 -6.12 -2.84
N SER A 54 -11.57 -7.28 -2.50
CA SER A 54 -12.79 -7.40 -1.71
C SER A 54 -12.65 -8.45 -0.62
N MET A 55 -13.39 -8.27 0.47
CA MET A 55 -13.36 -9.14 1.64
C MET A 55 -14.76 -9.37 2.20
N GLU A 56 -15.08 -10.62 2.51
CA GLU A 56 -16.25 -11.06 3.25
C GLU A 56 -15.98 -10.98 4.77
N LEU A 57 -16.87 -10.31 5.50
CA LEU A 57 -16.80 -10.26 6.97
C LEU A 57 -17.35 -11.54 7.60
N GLY A 58 -16.75 -11.95 8.71
CA GLY A 58 -17.21 -13.12 9.48
C GLY A 58 -16.85 -14.47 8.87
N ALA A 59 -16.06 -14.50 7.78
CA ALA A 59 -15.42 -15.73 7.32
C ALA A 59 -14.49 -16.25 8.45
N PRO A 60 -14.74 -17.45 9.00
CA PRO A 60 -14.00 -17.92 10.17
C PRO A 60 -12.57 -18.27 9.78
N ASP A 61 -11.60 -17.47 10.23
CA ASP A 61 -10.18 -17.83 10.21
C ASP A 61 -9.99 -19.24 10.82
N PRO A 62 -9.31 -20.20 10.16
CA PRO A 62 -8.96 -21.48 10.79
C PRO A 62 -8.13 -21.29 12.07
N ALA A 63 -7.45 -20.15 12.24
CA ALA A 63 -6.78 -19.77 13.48
C ALA A 63 -7.64 -18.90 14.42
N GLY A 64 -8.82 -18.44 13.99
CA GLY A 64 -9.75 -17.64 14.80
C GLY A 64 -9.30 -16.20 15.08
N VAL A 65 -8.37 -15.63 14.29
CA VAL A 65 -7.67 -14.37 14.58
C VAL A 65 -8.33 -13.14 13.91
N GLY A 66 -9.62 -13.23 13.58
CA GLY A 66 -10.40 -12.12 13.02
C GLY A 66 -10.15 -11.88 11.52
N PRO A 67 -10.58 -10.73 10.96
CA PRO A 67 -10.41 -10.43 9.54
C PRO A 67 -8.93 -10.26 9.18
N SER A 68 -8.54 -10.77 8.02
CA SER A 68 -7.20 -10.65 7.44
C SER A 68 -7.29 -10.45 5.92
N PHE A 69 -6.40 -9.63 5.38
CA PHE A 69 -6.31 -9.37 3.94
C PHE A 69 -4.84 -9.33 3.51
N TYR A 70 -4.35 -10.41 2.89
CA TYR A 70 -2.99 -10.50 2.39
C TYR A 70 -2.84 -9.99 0.95
N THR A 71 -1.80 -9.21 0.71
CA THR A 71 -1.35 -8.84 -0.64
C THR A 71 0.17 -8.74 -0.69
N SER A 72 0.74 -8.90 -1.88
CA SER A 72 2.17 -8.72 -2.11
C SER A 72 2.44 -7.31 -2.60
N PHE A 73 3.41 -6.63 -2.02
CA PHE A 73 3.95 -5.36 -2.50
C PHE A 73 5.27 -5.58 -3.21
N ASN A 74 5.40 -5.05 -4.42
CA ASN A 74 6.69 -4.95 -5.11
C ASN A 74 7.41 -3.72 -4.59
N ILE A 75 8.61 -3.90 -4.07
CA ILE A 75 9.41 -2.84 -3.46
C ILE A 75 10.79 -2.76 -4.11
N ALA A 76 11.25 -1.53 -4.30
CA ALA A 76 12.54 -1.23 -4.89
C ALA A 76 13.33 -0.25 -4.03
N SER A 77 14.65 -0.35 -4.09
CA SER A 77 15.54 0.72 -3.63
C SER A 77 15.78 1.67 -4.81
N VAL A 78 15.45 2.94 -4.61
CA VAL A 78 15.78 4.01 -5.58
C VAL A 78 17.17 4.60 -5.33
N LEU A 79 17.84 4.13 -4.28
CA LEU A 79 19.22 4.52 -4.01
C LEU A 79 20.16 3.84 -5.00
N ALA A 80 21.13 4.62 -5.50
CA ALA A 80 22.18 4.09 -6.34
C ALA A 80 23.02 3.08 -5.54
N SER A 81 23.26 1.92 -6.14
CA SER A 81 24.24 0.95 -5.65
C SER A 81 25.63 1.56 -5.79
N ARG A 82 26.10 2.15 -4.70
CA ARG A 82 27.42 2.76 -4.58
C ARG A 82 28.03 2.23 -3.29
N GLU A 83 29.25 1.74 -3.40
CA GLU A 83 30.08 1.43 -2.24
C GLU A 83 30.46 2.74 -1.55
N ASP A 84 30.23 2.80 -0.24
CA ASP A 84 30.79 3.85 0.61
C ASP A 84 32.28 3.61 0.88
N ASP A 85 32.92 4.52 1.63
CA ASP A 85 34.35 4.42 1.97
C ASP A 85 34.69 3.19 2.83
N THR A 86 33.68 2.46 3.33
CA THR A 86 33.82 1.20 4.08
C THR A 86 33.61 -0.05 3.22
N GLY A 87 33.26 0.12 1.94
CA GLY A 87 32.90 -0.98 1.02
C GLY A 87 31.47 -1.49 1.23
N ALA A 88 30.66 -0.82 2.04
CA ALA A 88 29.26 -1.17 2.21
C ALA A 88 28.43 -0.60 1.06
N LEU A 89 27.52 -1.40 0.50
CA LEU A 89 26.54 -0.92 -0.47
C LEU A 89 25.50 -0.04 0.24
N ASN A 90 24.90 0.90 -0.49
CA ASN A 90 23.79 1.73 -0.03
C ASN A 90 22.48 0.92 0.10
N ASP A 91 22.52 -0.12 0.93
CA ASP A 91 21.38 -0.93 1.27
C ASP A 91 20.46 -0.18 2.21
N VAL A 92 19.16 -0.46 2.10
CA VAL A 92 18.13 0.12 2.94
C VAL A 92 17.65 -0.93 3.93
N TYR A 93 17.77 -0.66 5.22
CA TYR A 93 17.20 -1.46 6.30
C TYR A 93 15.85 -0.87 6.69
N VAL A 94 14.78 -1.61 6.48
CA VAL A 94 13.42 -1.22 6.85
C VAL A 94 13.15 -1.69 8.28
N ASP A 95 12.78 -0.76 9.15
CA ASP A 95 12.56 -1.00 10.58
C ASP A 95 11.09 -0.83 11.02
N GLU A 96 10.26 -0.19 10.19
CA GLU A 96 8.88 0.15 10.54
C GLU A 96 7.96 0.10 9.30
N ILE A 97 6.77 -0.49 9.49
CA ILE A 97 5.63 -0.35 8.58
C ILE A 97 4.56 0.48 9.28
N ILE A 98 4.01 1.44 8.56
CA ILE A 98 2.91 2.28 9.03
C ILE A 98 1.70 1.97 8.16
N PHE A 99 0.62 1.60 8.83
CA PHE A 99 -0.68 1.41 8.24
C PHE A 99 -1.58 2.58 8.61
N GLY A 100 -2.13 3.26 7.62
CA GLY A 100 -3.21 4.22 7.79
C GLY A 100 -4.52 3.58 7.33
N TYR A 101 -5.61 3.84 8.04
CA TYR A 101 -6.90 3.24 7.74
C TYR A 101 -7.99 4.30 7.62
N LYS A 102 -8.76 4.21 6.54
CA LYS A 102 -9.92 5.06 6.29
C LYS A 102 -11.07 4.24 5.75
N VAL A 103 -12.27 4.43 6.26
CA VAL A 103 -13.49 3.81 5.74
C VAL A 103 -14.35 4.86 5.07
N GLU A 104 -14.95 4.49 3.95
CA GLU A 104 -16.01 5.26 3.31
C GLU A 104 -17.26 4.38 3.17
N SER A 105 -18.40 4.87 3.66
CA SER A 105 -19.69 4.19 3.59
C SER A 105 -20.81 5.22 3.42
N ASP A 106 -21.65 5.06 2.39
CA ASP A 106 -22.85 5.87 2.08
C ASP A 106 -22.83 7.33 2.58
N GLY A 107 -21.87 8.11 2.04
CA GLY A 107 -21.77 9.55 2.30
C GLY A 107 -21.08 9.94 3.62
N SER A 108 -20.58 8.96 4.38
CA SER A 108 -19.74 9.13 5.55
C SER A 108 -18.32 8.63 5.31
N SER A 109 -17.35 9.24 5.99
CA SER A 109 -15.98 8.76 6.01
C SER A 109 -15.42 8.85 7.42
N GLU A 110 -14.73 7.80 7.85
CA GLU A 110 -14.08 7.70 9.14
C GLU A 110 -12.62 7.33 8.93
N SER A 111 -11.73 7.85 9.78
CA SER A 111 -10.31 7.51 9.80
C SER A 111 -9.97 6.96 11.16
N PHE A 112 -9.22 5.87 11.18
CA PHE A 112 -8.68 5.29 12.40
C PHE A 112 -7.27 5.82 12.65
N ASP A 113 -6.77 5.61 13.86
CA ASP A 113 -5.40 5.96 14.20
C ASP A 113 -4.41 5.09 13.38
N ASP A 114 -3.31 5.71 12.95
CA ASP A 114 -2.24 5.00 12.26
C ASP A 114 -1.65 3.92 13.16
N VAL A 115 -1.44 2.72 12.60
CA VAL A 115 -0.82 1.60 13.28
C VAL A 115 0.62 1.46 12.79
N SER A 116 1.58 1.62 13.70
CA SER A 116 2.99 1.34 13.43
C SER A 116 3.37 -0.06 13.91
N ILE A 117 3.99 -0.84 13.02
CA ILE A 117 4.45 -2.20 13.27
C ILE A 117 5.96 -2.28 13.04
N PRO A 118 6.74 -2.68 14.06
CA PRO A 118 8.16 -2.90 13.87
C PRO A 118 8.39 -4.11 12.97
N ILE A 119 9.26 -3.96 11.96
CA ILE A 119 9.70 -5.05 11.09
C ILE A 119 11.22 -4.97 10.92
N SER A 120 11.86 -6.01 10.39
CA SER A 120 13.28 -5.94 10.04
C SER A 120 13.54 -6.73 8.77
N PHE A 121 13.83 -6.02 7.69
CA PHE A 121 14.36 -6.59 6.46
C PHE A 121 15.25 -5.56 5.76
N TYR A 122 16.03 -6.00 4.76
CA TYR A 122 16.85 -5.09 3.97
C TYR A 122 16.52 -5.20 2.48
N ILE A 123 16.67 -4.09 1.77
CA ILE A 123 16.51 -3.96 0.33
C ILE A 123 17.89 -3.58 -0.22
N PRO A 124 18.49 -4.43 -1.07
CA PRO A 124 19.77 -4.10 -1.70
C PRO A 124 19.67 -2.81 -2.53
N GLY A 125 20.73 -2.01 -2.53
CA GLY A 125 20.82 -0.81 -3.37
C GLY A 125 20.54 -1.11 -4.85
N SER A 126 19.72 -0.29 -5.50
CA SER A 126 19.27 -0.46 -6.90
C SER A 126 18.54 -1.77 -7.22
N SER A 127 18.08 -2.53 -6.20
CA SER A 127 17.24 -3.70 -6.42
C SER A 127 15.80 -3.30 -6.74
N SER A 128 15.19 -3.94 -7.74
CA SER A 128 13.79 -3.73 -8.16
C SER A 128 12.92 -4.99 -8.08
N GLU A 129 13.50 -6.13 -7.74
CA GLU A 129 12.83 -7.46 -7.75
C GLU A 129 12.55 -7.98 -6.34
N ASN A 130 12.28 -7.07 -5.40
CA ASN A 130 11.94 -7.45 -4.03
C ASN A 130 10.43 -7.41 -3.87
N PHE A 131 9.91 -8.35 -3.08
CA PHE A 131 8.50 -8.35 -2.73
C PHE A 131 8.30 -8.67 -1.25
N LEU A 132 7.22 -8.15 -0.70
CA LEU A 132 6.81 -8.39 0.67
C LEU A 132 5.34 -8.72 0.70
N ILE A 133 4.98 -9.81 1.36
CA ILE A 133 3.59 -10.18 1.59
C ILE A 133 3.18 -9.62 2.95
N LEU A 134 2.12 -8.83 2.97
CA LEU A 134 1.61 -8.16 4.16
C LEU A 134 0.15 -8.51 4.38
N ASP A 135 -0.21 -8.77 5.64
CA ASP A 135 -1.59 -8.63 6.10
C ASP A 135 -1.91 -7.15 6.27
N LEU A 136 -2.84 -6.65 5.47
CA LEU A 136 -3.28 -5.26 5.53
C LEU A 136 -4.17 -4.98 6.74
N ILE A 137 -4.78 -6.01 7.35
CA ILE A 137 -5.63 -5.86 8.52
C ILE A 137 -4.86 -6.35 9.74
N ASN A 138 -4.15 -5.46 10.43
CA ASN A 138 -3.21 -5.84 11.47
C ASN A 138 -3.37 -5.00 12.74
N GLY A 139 -2.84 -5.50 13.86
CA GLY A 139 -2.89 -4.83 15.15
C GLY A 139 -4.31 -4.55 15.63
N SER A 140 -4.51 -3.33 16.14
CA SER A 140 -5.81 -2.85 16.64
C SER A 140 -6.87 -2.72 15.54
N ALA A 141 -6.46 -2.51 14.28
CA ALA A 141 -7.41 -2.34 13.17
C ALA A 141 -8.29 -3.58 12.92
N LYS A 142 -7.91 -4.76 13.45
CA LYS A 142 -8.75 -5.96 13.38
C LYS A 142 -10.10 -5.79 14.05
N GLU A 143 -10.16 -5.07 15.17
CA GLU A 143 -11.40 -4.81 15.91
C GLU A 143 -12.29 -3.83 15.14
N ASP A 144 -11.69 -2.76 14.63
CA ASP A 144 -12.38 -1.73 13.85
C ASP A 144 -12.95 -2.30 12.54
N VAL A 145 -12.16 -3.13 11.84
CA VAL A 145 -12.55 -3.76 10.58
C VAL A 145 -13.62 -4.83 10.77
N ALA A 146 -13.63 -5.53 11.91
CA ALA A 146 -14.67 -6.50 12.23
C ALA A 146 -16.05 -5.86 12.42
N GLY A 147 -16.11 -4.56 12.73
CA GLY A 147 -17.34 -3.81 12.94
C GLY A 147 -17.91 -3.13 11.69
N LEU A 148 -17.30 -3.30 10.51
CA LEU A 148 -17.73 -2.61 9.29
C LEU A 148 -18.99 -3.22 8.68
N ASP A 149 -19.75 -2.41 7.94
CA ASP A 149 -20.91 -2.85 7.19
C ASP A 149 -20.56 -3.23 5.74
N SER A 150 -21.25 -4.23 5.19
CA SER A 150 -21.20 -4.57 3.77
C SER A 150 -21.56 -3.37 2.89
N GLY A 151 -20.85 -3.20 1.78
CA GLY A 151 -20.95 -2.04 0.88
C GLY A 151 -19.96 -0.92 1.21
N SER A 152 -19.35 -0.94 2.41
CA SER A 152 -18.30 0.00 2.78
C SER A 152 -17.00 -0.29 2.03
N THR A 153 -16.18 0.74 1.78
CA THR A 153 -14.81 0.58 1.27
C THR A 153 -13.80 0.96 2.34
N LEU A 154 -12.94 0.01 2.71
CA LEU A 154 -11.79 0.23 3.57
C LEU A 154 -10.56 0.57 2.71
N PHE A 155 -10.00 1.74 2.91
CA PHE A 155 -8.75 2.18 2.32
C PHE A 155 -7.62 1.97 3.32
N VAL A 156 -6.64 1.14 2.94
CA VAL A 156 -5.45 0.87 3.74
C VAL A 156 -4.23 1.52 3.08
N SER A 157 -3.71 2.57 3.69
CA SER A 157 -2.45 3.20 3.31
C SER A 157 -1.28 2.44 3.93
N VAL A 158 -0.25 2.14 3.13
CA VAL A 158 0.97 1.49 3.58
C VAL A 158 2.16 2.39 3.30
N LYS A 159 3.02 2.54 4.30
CA LYS A 159 4.28 3.28 4.21
C LYS A 159 5.38 2.58 4.99
N PHE A 160 6.58 2.54 4.43
CA PHE A 160 7.77 2.00 5.08
C PHE A 160 8.66 3.13 5.62
N LYS A 161 9.25 2.91 6.79
CA LYS A 161 10.40 3.68 7.26
C LYS A 161 11.59 2.77 7.52
N GLY A 162 12.77 3.35 7.35
CA GLY A 162 14.02 2.64 7.51
C GLY A 162 15.21 3.57 7.58
N LYS A 163 16.39 2.97 7.42
CA LYS A 163 17.68 3.67 7.41
C LYS A 163 18.59 3.06 6.36
N THR A 164 19.45 3.87 5.77
CA THR A 164 20.56 3.37 4.95
C THR A 164 21.62 2.69 5.82
N SER A 165 22.52 1.93 5.20
CA SER A 165 23.75 1.42 5.83
C SER A 165 24.58 2.51 6.52
N SER A 166 24.58 3.73 5.97
CA SER A 166 25.21 4.92 6.56
C SER A 166 24.42 5.58 7.70
N GLY A 167 23.25 5.05 8.07
CA GLY A 167 22.42 5.51 9.19
C GLY A 167 21.45 6.65 8.86
N SER A 168 21.34 7.06 7.59
CA SER A 168 20.40 8.11 7.17
C SER A 168 18.98 7.57 7.10
N SER A 169 18.00 8.26 7.72
CA SER A 169 16.60 7.84 7.71
C SER A 169 15.99 7.94 6.32
N VAL A 170 15.37 6.87 5.82
CA VAL A 170 14.66 6.83 4.55
C VAL A 170 13.21 6.41 4.75
N GLN A 171 12.36 6.79 3.80
CA GLN A 171 10.95 6.44 3.79
C GLN A 171 10.57 5.89 2.42
N SER A 172 9.41 5.24 2.32
CA SER A 172 8.78 4.98 1.03
C SER A 172 7.78 6.06 0.64
N ASN A 173 7.38 6.06 -0.63
CA ASN A 173 6.09 6.61 -1.01
C ASN A 173 4.95 5.87 -0.28
N GLU A 174 3.83 6.55 -0.10
CA GLU A 174 2.61 5.95 0.45
C GLU A 174 1.79 5.34 -0.69
N VAL A 175 1.22 4.16 -0.45
CA VAL A 175 0.29 3.51 -1.37
C VAL A 175 -0.99 3.15 -0.61
N THR A 176 -2.12 3.62 -1.11
CA THR A 176 -3.45 3.29 -0.58
C THR A 176 -4.08 2.16 -1.36
N TYR A 177 -4.46 1.10 -0.65
CA TYR A 177 -5.11 -0.08 -1.19
C TYR A 177 -6.59 -0.13 -0.77
N PRO A 178 -7.54 0.03 -1.70
CA PRO A 178 -8.97 -0.10 -1.41
C PRO A 178 -9.41 -1.57 -1.33
N ILE A 179 -10.17 -1.89 -0.27
CA ILE A 179 -10.78 -3.18 0.03
C ILE A 179 -12.29 -2.96 0.16
N LEU A 180 -13.07 -3.52 -0.76
CA LEU A 180 -14.52 -3.50 -0.70
C LEU A 180 -15.01 -4.56 0.29
N ILE A 181 -15.80 -4.13 1.27
CA ILE A 181 -16.44 -5.03 2.23
C ILE A 181 -17.74 -5.57 1.60
N ILE A 182 -17.90 -6.89 1.61
CA ILE A 182 -19.07 -7.56 1.01
C ILE A 182 -19.68 -8.60 1.96
N ASP A 183 -20.96 -8.91 1.76
CA ASP A 183 -21.67 -9.91 2.59
C ASP A 183 -21.25 -11.35 2.32
N LYS A 184 -20.85 -11.66 1.07
CA LYS A 184 -20.47 -13.02 0.67
C LYS A 184 -19.60 -13.04 -0.58
N CYS A 185 -18.52 -13.82 -0.57
CA CYS A 185 -17.77 -14.10 -1.78
C CYS A 185 -18.63 -14.94 -2.76
N SER A 186 -18.78 -14.47 -3.99
CA SER A 186 -19.45 -15.20 -5.07
C SER A 186 -18.57 -16.32 -5.68
N ASN A 187 -17.87 -17.10 -4.83
CA ASN A 187 -17.35 -18.46 -5.06
C ASN A 187 -16.45 -18.84 -3.86
N PRO A 188 -16.82 -19.78 -2.99
CA PRO A 188 -16.07 -20.07 -1.76
C PRO A 188 -14.86 -21.01 -1.95
N LEU A 189 -14.30 -21.12 -3.16
CA LEU A 189 -13.33 -22.18 -3.50
C LEU A 189 -11.88 -21.70 -3.62
N VAL A 190 -11.38 -20.96 -2.65
CA VAL A 190 -9.95 -20.96 -2.33
C VAL A 190 -9.83 -20.68 -0.82
N PRO A 191 -9.23 -21.58 0.00
CA PRO A 191 -8.79 -21.20 1.34
C PRO A 191 -7.90 -19.96 1.19
N GLY A 192 -8.38 -18.80 1.65
CA GLY A 192 -7.86 -17.48 1.27
C GLY A 192 -6.39 -17.29 1.64
N ALA A 193 -5.76 -16.32 0.98
CA ALA A 193 -4.32 -16.08 0.98
C ALA A 193 -3.65 -16.27 2.34
N CYS A 194 -2.45 -16.86 2.34
CA CYS A 194 -1.63 -17.09 3.53
C CYS A 194 -2.37 -17.61 4.78
N ALA A 195 -3.39 -18.45 4.59
CA ALA A 195 -4.23 -19.06 5.63
C ALA A 195 -5.29 -18.15 6.29
N GLY A 196 -5.64 -16.99 5.72
CA GLY A 196 -6.76 -16.15 6.15
C GLY A 196 -7.98 -16.25 5.19
N PRO A 197 -9.16 -16.71 5.62
CA PRO A 197 -10.36 -16.81 4.81
C PRO A 197 -11.08 -15.46 4.72
N GLY A 198 -11.79 -15.25 3.62
CA GLY A 198 -12.67 -14.09 3.42
C GLY A 198 -12.23 -13.16 2.30
N GLN A 199 -11.00 -13.24 1.79
CA GLN A 199 -10.64 -12.51 0.57
C GLN A 199 -11.38 -13.05 -0.65
N CYS A 200 -11.98 -12.16 -1.44
CA CYS A 200 -12.66 -12.51 -2.67
C CYS A 200 -11.84 -12.04 -3.89
N SER A 201 -11.83 -12.86 -4.94
CA SER A 201 -11.13 -12.59 -6.22
C SER A 201 -12.03 -11.92 -7.25
#